data_AF-A0A182LVJ3-F1
#
_entry.id   AF-A0A182LVJ3-F1
#
_cell.length_a   1.000
_cell.length_b   1.000
_cell.length_c   1.000
_cell.angle_alpha   90.00
_cell.angle_beta   90.00
_cell.angle_gamma   90.00
#
_symmetry.space_group_name_H-M   'P 1'
#
loop_
_entity.id
_entity.type
_entity.pdbx_description
1 polymer ?
#
loop_
_entity_poly.entity_id
_entity_poly.type
_entity_poly.pdbx_seq_one_letter_code
_entity_poly.pdbx_strand_id
1 'polypeptide(L)'
;MNFPMAFVLIGLVIGLLQLSTTEGQYTGPTLACGGTSLVKSTTLLAPNSIPASGLNCVYTIRSLNLRICQLRLDFNSFSLAQPTLDPYPKCINDVFSVENMSFDLCGENSGQHVYVPFNPTNADRTMTITFRIASRSQIPTLSNPHWSIRVQQLECPSGMAAAAKDAAHELDPPEMLPLIARTLHSDVGLIAPTGCLQYFTDTSGTVESFNLGTGAGPYLGDMNYAICFNRPRNSQLLRLKPTTFEIASSANPTVGNPGVDELCYSSVSVAARSEDNLHIPNAVARLPTLPALRANRFCSNSLNNGEVDVSGPGPFMMYFTSDQLFDPYRRETGFRLQYQIM
;
A
#
# COMPACT_ATOMS: atom_id res chain seq x y z
N MET A 1 -66.67 -29.08 -28.35
CA MET A 1 -65.72 -27.97 -28.55
C MET A 1 -64.81 -27.94 -27.33
N ASN A 2 -63.62 -28.53 -27.44
CA ASN A 2 -62.61 -28.58 -26.38
C ASN A 2 -61.25 -28.32 -27.06
N PHE A 3 -60.56 -27.26 -26.66
CA PHE A 3 -59.23 -26.82 -27.09
C PHE A 3 -58.52 -26.21 -25.85
N PRO A 4 -57.18 -26.20 -25.78
CA PRO A 4 -56.43 -27.12 -24.93
C PRO A 4 -55.61 -26.42 -23.83
N MET A 5 -55.11 -27.23 -22.89
CA MET A 5 -54.16 -26.85 -21.84
C MET A 5 -52.82 -26.41 -22.45
N ALA A 6 -52.41 -25.18 -22.17
CA ALA A 6 -51.06 -24.68 -22.45
C ALA A 6 -50.11 -25.07 -21.30
N PHE A 7 -49.05 -25.80 -21.64
CA PHE A 7 -47.93 -26.08 -20.75
C PHE A 7 -47.04 -24.83 -20.63
N VAL A 8 -46.90 -24.29 -19.42
CA VAL A 8 -45.93 -23.24 -19.11
C VAL A 8 -44.62 -23.91 -18.69
N LEU A 9 -43.59 -23.78 -19.52
CA LEU A 9 -42.23 -24.21 -19.23
C LEU A 9 -41.56 -23.13 -18.36
N ILE A 10 -41.39 -23.39 -17.07
CA ILE A 10 -40.63 -22.50 -16.16
C ILE A 10 -39.14 -22.78 -16.39
N GLY A 11 -38.48 -21.92 -17.16
CA GLY A 11 -37.04 -21.92 -17.33
C GLY A 11 -36.35 -21.42 -16.06
N LEU A 12 -35.58 -22.29 -15.41
CA LEU A 12 -34.77 -21.95 -14.23
C LEU A 12 -33.56 -21.13 -14.69
N VAL A 13 -33.57 -19.82 -14.44
CA VAL A 13 -32.40 -18.96 -14.64
C VAL A 13 -31.41 -19.25 -13.52
N ILE A 14 -30.36 -20.02 -13.82
CA ILE A 14 -29.23 -20.22 -12.91
C ILE A 14 -28.42 -18.92 -12.93
N GLY A 15 -28.67 -18.05 -11.96
CA GLY A 15 -27.81 -16.91 -11.70
C GLY A 15 -26.45 -17.40 -11.23
N LEU A 16 -25.40 -17.10 -11.99
CA LEU A 16 -24.02 -17.21 -11.54
C LEU A 16 -23.83 -16.27 -10.35
N LEU A 17 -23.82 -16.82 -9.13
CA LEU A 17 -23.26 -16.15 -7.96
C LEU A 17 -21.78 -15.91 -8.23
N GLN A 18 -21.43 -14.67 -8.57
CA GLN A 18 -20.07 -14.20 -8.41
C GLN A 18 -19.75 -14.24 -6.92
N LEU A 19 -18.91 -15.19 -6.53
CA LEU A 19 -18.25 -15.19 -5.22
C LEU A 19 -17.28 -14.00 -5.20
N SER A 20 -17.76 -12.85 -4.74
CA SER A 20 -16.87 -11.82 -4.22
C SER A 20 -16.27 -12.36 -2.92
N THR A 21 -14.94 -12.42 -2.86
CA THR A 21 -14.22 -12.63 -1.61
C THR A 21 -14.42 -11.38 -0.77
N THR A 22 -15.45 -11.35 0.07
CA THR A 22 -15.53 -10.38 1.15
C THR A 22 -14.42 -10.72 2.13
N GLU A 23 -13.32 -9.98 2.11
CA GLU A 23 -12.43 -9.94 3.27
C GLU A 23 -13.29 -9.64 4.49
N GLY A 24 -13.26 -10.53 5.48
CA GLY A 24 -14.10 -10.41 6.66
C GLY A 24 -13.86 -9.08 7.36
N GLN A 25 -14.88 -8.21 7.37
CA GLN A 25 -14.82 -6.93 8.08
C GLN A 25 -14.53 -7.20 9.57
N TYR A 26 -13.42 -6.66 10.07
CA TYR A 26 -13.04 -6.81 11.48
C TYR A 26 -14.10 -6.17 12.38
N THR A 27 -14.79 -6.97 13.20
CA THR A 27 -15.86 -6.54 14.12
C THR A 27 -15.36 -6.24 15.54
N GLY A 28 -14.05 -6.06 15.71
CA GLY A 28 -13.46 -5.82 17.03
C GLY A 28 -13.68 -4.40 17.56
N PRO A 29 -12.94 -4.02 18.61
CA PRO A 29 -13.12 -2.73 19.28
C PRO A 29 -12.85 -1.56 18.33
N THR A 30 -13.56 -0.47 18.56
CA THR A 30 -13.43 0.78 17.81
C THR A 30 -12.91 1.88 18.72
N LEU A 31 -12.23 2.87 18.13
CA LEU A 31 -11.69 4.02 18.81
C LEU A 31 -12.23 5.30 18.19
N ALA A 32 -12.94 6.08 19.00
CA ALA A 32 -13.40 7.41 18.62
C ALA A 32 -12.25 8.42 18.63
N CYS A 33 -12.43 9.50 17.89
CA CYS A 33 -11.49 10.62 17.82
C CYS A 33 -11.10 11.15 19.21
N GLY A 34 -9.80 11.39 19.44
CA GLY A 34 -9.27 11.81 20.74
C GLY A 34 -8.97 10.65 21.71
N GLY A 35 -9.34 9.41 21.35
CA GLY A 35 -9.19 8.25 22.21
C GLY A 35 -7.77 7.68 22.28
N THR A 36 -7.55 6.84 23.29
CA THR A 36 -6.34 6.02 23.43
C THR A 36 -6.66 4.53 23.32
N SER A 37 -5.98 3.82 22.41
CA SER A 37 -6.05 2.36 22.30
C SER A 37 -5.17 1.68 23.36
N LEU A 38 -5.74 0.70 24.05
CA LEU A 38 -5.06 -0.17 25.02
C LEU A 38 -5.16 -1.66 24.61
N VAL A 39 -5.46 -1.94 23.34
CA VAL A 39 -5.73 -3.28 22.82
C VAL A 39 -4.83 -3.60 21.62
N LYS A 40 -4.68 -4.89 21.31
CA LYS A 40 -3.80 -5.36 20.23
C LYS A 40 -4.25 -4.89 18.85
N SER A 41 -5.57 -4.84 18.63
CA SER A 41 -6.17 -4.38 17.38
C SER A 41 -7.39 -3.53 17.69
N THR A 42 -7.55 -2.40 16.99
CA THR A 42 -8.69 -1.48 17.11
C THR A 42 -8.97 -0.80 15.78
N THR A 43 -10.20 -0.39 15.52
CA THR A 43 -10.54 0.41 14.33
C THR A 43 -10.75 1.88 14.69
N LEU A 44 -9.94 2.77 14.11
CA LEU A 44 -10.10 4.22 14.23
C LEU A 44 -11.26 4.66 13.35
N LEU A 45 -12.23 5.38 13.92
CA LEU A 45 -13.40 5.86 13.19
C LEU A 45 -13.46 7.37 13.17
N ALA A 46 -13.78 7.92 12.01
CA ALA A 46 -14.15 9.33 11.89
C ALA A 46 -15.34 9.66 12.81
N PRO A 47 -15.41 10.88 13.38
CA PRO A 47 -16.62 11.31 14.08
C PRO A 47 -17.85 11.24 13.17
N ASN A 48 -19.00 10.86 13.73
CA ASN A 48 -20.27 10.79 13.00
C ASN A 48 -20.66 12.13 12.34
N SER A 49 -20.23 13.24 12.94
CA SER A 49 -20.37 14.59 12.39
C SER A 49 -19.05 15.34 12.49
N ILE A 50 -18.42 15.59 11.35
CA ILE A 50 -17.22 16.41 11.28
C ILE A 50 -17.64 17.89 11.31
N PRO A 51 -17.12 18.72 12.23
CA PRO A 51 -17.49 20.14 12.28
C PRO A 51 -17.17 20.87 10.98
N ALA A 52 -18.08 21.74 10.52
CA ALA A 52 -17.88 22.52 9.31
C ALA A 52 -16.69 23.51 9.43
N SER A 53 -16.30 23.87 10.65
CA SER A 53 -15.11 24.69 10.95
C SER A 53 -13.77 23.96 10.80
N GLY A 54 -13.78 22.67 10.46
CA GLY A 54 -12.59 21.82 10.44
C GLY A 54 -12.46 20.99 11.71
N LEU A 55 -11.49 20.06 11.71
CA LEU A 55 -11.27 19.10 12.79
C LEU A 55 -9.79 18.80 12.93
N ASN A 56 -9.29 18.79 14.17
CA ASN A 56 -8.00 18.19 14.50
C ASN A 56 -8.26 16.98 15.40
N CYS A 57 -8.02 15.78 14.86
CA CYS A 57 -8.34 14.52 15.50
C CYS A 57 -7.08 13.73 15.75
N VAL A 58 -6.78 13.44 17.02
CA VAL A 58 -5.58 12.70 17.43
C VAL A 58 -6.01 11.39 18.06
N TYR A 59 -5.52 10.27 17.55
CA TYR A 59 -5.64 8.96 18.16
C TYR A 59 -4.31 8.58 18.79
N THR A 60 -4.34 8.04 20.01
CA THR A 60 -3.13 7.57 20.70
C THR A 60 -3.13 6.06 20.75
N ILE A 61 -2.06 5.41 20.29
CA ILE A 61 -1.86 3.97 20.42
C ILE A 61 -0.87 3.73 21.55
N ARG A 62 -1.31 3.10 22.64
CA ARG A 62 -0.39 2.68 23.71
C ARG A 62 0.11 1.27 23.45
N SER A 63 1.42 1.10 23.46
CA SER A 63 2.05 -0.22 23.31
C SER A 63 1.58 -1.16 24.42
N LEU A 64 1.19 -2.38 24.06
CA LEU A 64 0.82 -3.41 25.05
C LEU A 64 2.02 -3.89 25.88
N ASN A 65 3.20 -3.92 25.26
CA ASN A 65 4.46 -4.28 25.88
C ASN A 65 5.62 -3.75 25.02
N LEU A 66 6.86 -3.98 25.48
CA LEU A 66 8.06 -3.48 24.83
C LEU A 66 8.54 -4.30 23.62
N ARG A 67 7.88 -5.41 23.28
CA ARG A 67 8.21 -6.24 22.11
C ARG A 67 7.46 -5.81 20.86
N ILE A 68 6.47 -4.92 21.00
CA ILE A 68 5.85 -4.25 19.85
C ILE A 68 6.95 -3.51 19.12
N CYS A 69 7.06 -3.75 17.82
CA CYS A 69 8.10 -3.15 16.96
C CYS A 69 7.49 -2.43 15.75
N GLN A 70 6.21 -2.68 15.46
CA GLN A 70 5.57 -2.24 14.24
C GLN A 70 4.05 -2.13 14.47
N LEU A 71 3.43 -1.15 13.83
CA LEU A 71 1.99 -1.08 13.64
C LEU A 71 1.66 -1.38 12.18
N ARG A 72 0.62 -2.18 11.95
CA ARG A 72 -0.03 -2.33 10.66
C ARG A 72 -1.33 -1.53 10.67
N LEU A 73 -1.49 -0.64 9.69
CA LEU A 73 -2.68 0.15 9.49
C LEU A 73 -3.33 -0.29 8.18
N ASP A 74 -4.52 -0.89 8.24
CA ASP A 74 -5.30 -1.27 7.07
C ASP A 74 -6.42 -0.24 6.86
N PHE A 75 -6.46 0.38 5.68
CA PHE A 75 -7.42 1.43 5.32
C PHE A 75 -8.72 0.81 4.81
N ASN A 76 -9.58 0.35 5.71
CA ASN A 76 -10.89 -0.23 5.34
C ASN A 76 -11.73 0.74 4.50
N SER A 77 -11.67 2.03 4.86
CA SER A 77 -12.13 3.13 4.02
C SER A 77 -11.29 4.35 4.32
N PHE A 78 -10.85 5.07 3.29
CA PHE A 78 -10.05 6.28 3.43
C PHE A 78 -10.32 7.19 2.25
N SER A 79 -11.07 8.27 2.49
CA SER A 79 -11.35 9.31 1.52
C SER A 79 -11.20 10.67 2.21
N LEU A 80 -10.15 11.40 1.89
CA LEU A 80 -9.94 12.80 2.28
C LEU A 80 -10.04 13.72 1.06
N ALA A 81 -9.99 15.03 1.24
CA ALA A 81 -9.85 15.94 0.12
C ALA A 81 -8.58 15.64 -0.71
N GLN A 82 -8.66 15.82 -2.02
CA GLN A 82 -7.51 15.67 -2.92
C GLN A 82 -6.35 16.61 -2.53
N PRO A 83 -5.09 16.23 -2.84
CA PRO A 83 -3.95 17.11 -2.63
C PRO A 83 -4.10 18.43 -3.39
N THR A 84 -3.50 19.48 -2.85
CA THR A 84 -3.29 20.73 -3.59
C THR A 84 -2.15 20.54 -4.57
N LEU A 85 -2.30 21.02 -5.81
CA LEU A 85 -1.36 20.73 -6.90
C LEU A 85 -0.27 21.80 -7.10
N ASP A 86 -0.35 22.93 -6.39
CA ASP A 86 0.58 24.06 -6.55
C ASP A 86 1.48 24.20 -5.31
N PRO A 87 2.82 24.05 -5.42
CA PRO A 87 3.60 23.82 -6.65
C PRO A 87 3.63 22.35 -7.14
N TYR A 88 3.25 21.40 -6.30
CA TYR A 88 3.14 19.97 -6.62
C TYR A 88 2.10 19.30 -5.69
N PRO A 89 1.62 18.07 -5.97
CA PRO A 89 0.62 17.37 -5.18
C PRO A 89 1.04 17.19 -3.72
N LYS A 90 0.42 17.96 -2.82
CA LYS A 90 0.67 17.91 -1.38
C LYS A 90 -0.62 18.00 -0.57
N CYS A 91 -0.63 17.30 0.56
CA CYS A 91 -1.74 17.34 1.51
C CYS A 91 -1.70 18.64 2.34
N ILE A 92 -2.50 19.63 1.95
CA ILE A 92 -2.59 20.93 2.64
C ILE A 92 -3.89 21.05 3.43
N ASN A 93 -5.02 20.77 2.75
CA ASN A 93 -6.37 20.96 3.29
C ASN A 93 -6.72 19.87 4.30
N ASP A 94 -6.75 18.63 3.84
CA ASP A 94 -6.91 17.46 4.70
C ASP A 94 -5.60 16.69 4.73
N VAL A 95 -5.20 16.25 5.92
CA VAL A 95 -3.92 15.63 6.18
C VAL A 95 -4.11 14.48 7.16
N PHE A 96 -3.68 13.30 6.77
CA PHE A 96 -3.46 12.16 7.63
C PHE A 96 -1.95 12.01 7.87
N SER A 97 -1.54 12.00 9.14
CA SER A 97 -0.15 11.85 9.54
C SER A 97 0.01 10.81 10.64
N VAL A 98 1.17 10.14 10.64
CA VAL A 98 1.55 9.15 11.66
C VAL A 98 2.97 9.49 12.12
N GLU A 99 3.20 9.52 13.43
CA GLU A 99 4.43 10.04 14.06
C GLU A 99 5.75 9.52 13.47
N ASN A 100 5.80 8.25 13.06
CA ASN A 100 6.99 7.60 12.50
C ASN A 100 6.88 7.32 10.99
N MET A 101 6.00 8.02 10.28
CA MET A 101 5.87 7.98 8.82
C MET A 101 6.45 9.27 8.23
N SER A 102 7.23 9.15 7.15
CA SER A 102 8.02 10.26 6.61
C SER A 102 7.25 11.24 5.72
N PHE A 103 5.98 10.98 5.43
CA PHE A 103 5.11 11.83 4.62
C PHE A 103 3.67 11.75 5.12
N ASP A 104 2.85 12.68 4.67
CA ASP A 104 1.42 12.74 4.96
C ASP A 104 0.59 12.12 3.82
N LEU A 105 -0.61 11.63 4.12
CA LEU A 105 -1.56 11.13 3.13
C LEU A 105 -2.85 11.94 3.08
N CYS A 106 -3.45 11.97 1.89
CA CYS A 106 -4.75 12.57 1.60
C CYS A 106 -5.34 11.94 0.32
N GLY A 107 -6.52 12.39 -0.07
CA GLY A 107 -7.29 11.81 -1.16
C GLY A 107 -7.77 10.38 -0.89
N GLU A 108 -7.77 9.52 -1.90
CA GLU A 108 -8.40 8.19 -1.86
C GLU A 108 -7.39 7.04 -1.68
N ASN A 109 -7.49 6.32 -0.57
CA ASN A 109 -6.57 5.22 -0.24
C ASN A 109 -7.29 3.97 0.31
N SER A 110 -8.60 3.84 0.10
CA SER A 110 -9.35 2.67 0.59
C SER A 110 -8.78 1.36 0.01
N GLY A 111 -8.68 0.33 0.85
CA GLY A 111 -8.13 -0.97 0.48
C GLY A 111 -6.59 -1.05 0.51
N GLN A 112 -5.90 0.05 0.77
CA GLN A 112 -4.45 0.06 0.96
C GLN A 112 -4.08 -0.10 2.44
N HIS A 113 -2.79 -0.24 2.72
CA HIS A 113 -2.26 -0.38 4.08
C HIS A 113 -0.87 0.22 4.20
N VAL A 114 -0.45 0.48 5.44
CA VAL A 114 0.92 0.90 5.78
C VAL A 114 1.44 0.15 7.01
N TYR A 115 2.74 -0.08 7.03
CA TYR A 115 3.50 -0.58 8.17
C TYR A 115 4.39 0.52 8.71
N VAL A 116 4.21 0.86 9.98
CA VAL A 116 4.92 1.96 10.63
C VAL A 116 5.75 1.40 11.79
N PRO A 117 7.05 1.75 11.90
CA PRO A 117 7.88 1.28 13.01
C PRO A 117 7.37 1.85 14.34
N PHE A 118 7.35 1.01 15.37
CA PHE A 118 6.96 1.38 16.73
C PHE A 118 7.93 0.78 17.74
N ASN A 119 8.82 1.59 18.32
CA ASN A 119 9.80 1.10 19.28
C ASN A 119 9.55 1.70 20.67
N PRO A 120 8.54 1.19 21.42
CA PRO A 120 8.23 1.68 22.74
C PRO A 120 9.39 1.44 23.70
N THR A 121 9.63 2.42 24.57
CA THR A 121 10.59 2.38 25.67
C THR A 121 9.86 2.39 27.01
N ASN A 122 10.59 2.34 28.12
CA ASN A 122 9.98 2.56 29.43
C ASN A 122 9.54 4.00 29.66
N ALA A 123 10.16 4.97 28.99
CA ALA A 123 9.84 6.38 29.10
C ALA A 123 8.67 6.79 28.19
N ASP A 124 8.62 6.21 26.99
CA ASP A 124 7.59 6.49 25.99
C ASP A 124 7.00 5.20 25.43
N ARG A 125 5.70 5.04 25.61
CA ARG A 125 4.93 3.85 25.20
C ARG A 125 3.79 4.21 24.25
N THR A 126 3.82 5.40 23.67
CA THR A 126 2.72 5.92 22.87
C THR A 126 3.16 6.22 21.45
N MET A 127 2.23 6.11 20.51
CA MET A 127 2.37 6.63 19.15
C MET A 127 1.11 7.39 18.79
N THR A 128 1.26 8.52 18.12
CA THR A 128 0.14 9.34 17.66
C THR A 128 -0.18 9.12 16.18
N ILE A 129 -1.48 9.09 15.87
CA ILE A 129 -2.04 9.07 14.52
C ILE A 129 -3.00 10.26 14.44
N THR A 130 -2.79 11.17 13.48
CA THR A 130 -3.48 12.46 13.43
C THR A 130 -4.20 12.67 12.10
N PHE A 131 -5.43 13.16 12.18
CA PHE A 131 -6.17 13.73 11.06
C PHE A 131 -6.38 15.22 11.30
N ARG A 132 -5.88 16.05 10.39
CA ARG A 132 -6.15 17.49 10.35
C ARG A 132 -7.00 17.79 9.12
N ILE A 133 -8.23 18.23 9.35
CA ILE A 133 -9.26 18.45 8.33
C ILE A 133 -9.55 19.94 8.21
N ALA A 134 -9.49 20.47 6.99
CA ALA A 134 -9.78 21.88 6.71
C ALA A 134 -11.25 22.25 6.92
N SER A 135 -11.49 23.54 7.15
CA SER A 135 -12.81 24.11 7.32
C SER A 135 -13.64 24.05 6.04
N ARG A 136 -14.70 23.23 6.03
CA ARG A 136 -15.67 23.16 4.93
C ARG A 136 -16.57 24.39 4.82
N SER A 137 -16.72 25.16 5.89
CA SER A 137 -17.37 26.47 5.84
C SER A 137 -16.54 27.52 5.09
N GLN A 138 -15.21 27.35 5.04
CA GLN A 138 -14.31 28.28 4.34
C GLN A 138 -14.02 27.80 2.91
N ILE A 139 -13.91 26.49 2.70
CA ILE A 139 -13.64 25.88 1.40
C ILE A 139 -14.72 24.81 1.10
N PRO A 140 -15.94 25.24 0.70
CA PRO A 140 -17.09 24.33 0.53
C PRO A 140 -16.97 23.39 -0.66
N THR A 141 -15.97 23.59 -1.53
CA THR A 141 -15.70 22.71 -2.69
C THR A 141 -14.97 21.42 -2.32
N LEU A 142 -14.41 21.33 -1.11
CA LEU A 142 -13.73 20.11 -0.65
C LEU A 142 -14.76 19.02 -0.33
N SER A 143 -14.44 17.78 -0.71
CA SER A 143 -15.24 16.60 -0.36
C SER A 143 -15.34 16.43 1.16
N ASN A 144 -16.42 15.80 1.62
CA ASN A 144 -16.55 15.42 3.03
C ASN A 144 -15.59 14.25 3.33
N PRO A 145 -14.75 14.36 4.37
CA PRO A 145 -13.80 13.31 4.66
C PRO A 145 -14.48 12.15 5.41
N HIS A 146 -13.99 10.95 5.16
CA HIS A 146 -14.41 9.73 5.84
C HIS A 146 -13.24 8.78 5.98
N TRP A 147 -13.10 8.16 7.15
CA TRP A 147 -12.09 7.13 7.37
C TRP A 147 -12.55 6.07 8.36
N SER A 148 -12.06 4.85 8.12
CA SER A 148 -12.14 3.68 8.98
C SER A 148 -10.82 2.94 8.80
N ILE A 149 -9.96 2.98 9.81
CA ILE A 149 -8.60 2.41 9.73
C ILE A 149 -8.43 1.40 10.84
N ARG A 150 -8.20 0.14 10.49
CA ARG A 150 -7.82 -0.88 11.46
C ARG A 150 -6.34 -0.74 11.78
N VAL A 151 -6.02 -0.60 13.07
CA VAL A 151 -4.65 -0.56 13.58
C VAL A 151 -4.39 -1.85 14.34
N GLN A 152 -3.33 -2.57 13.99
CA GLN A 152 -2.87 -3.76 14.68
C GLN A 152 -1.43 -3.58 15.15
N GLN A 153 -1.19 -3.83 16.44
CA GLN A 153 0.15 -3.86 17.02
C GLN A 153 0.80 -5.22 16.76
N LEU A 154 2.02 -5.21 16.23
CA LEU A 154 2.78 -6.42 15.89
C LEU A 154 4.01 -6.53 16.80
N GLU A 155 4.10 -7.68 17.49
CA GLU A 155 5.22 -8.02 18.36
C GLU A 155 6.35 -8.69 17.55
N CYS A 156 7.55 -8.12 17.58
CA CYS A 156 8.73 -8.75 17.01
C CYS A 156 9.28 -9.86 17.92
N PRO A 157 9.78 -10.97 17.37
CA PRO A 157 10.51 -11.96 18.15
C PRO A 157 11.74 -11.33 18.80
N SER A 158 11.93 -11.56 20.09
CA SER A 158 13.16 -11.21 20.77
C SER A 158 14.32 -12.05 20.22
N GLY A 159 15.33 -11.40 19.64
CA GLY A 159 16.62 -12.02 19.31
C GLY A 159 16.72 -12.74 17.95
N MET A 160 16.09 -12.25 16.87
CA MET A 160 16.25 -12.88 15.54
C MET A 160 17.68 -12.82 14.94
N ALA A 161 18.61 -12.08 15.55
CA ALA A 161 20.04 -12.24 15.24
C ALA A 161 20.65 -13.55 15.81
N ALA A 162 20.00 -14.18 16.80
CA ALA A 162 20.46 -15.42 17.43
C ALA A 162 19.72 -16.68 16.90
N ALA A 163 18.41 -16.59 16.65
CA ALA A 163 17.63 -17.76 16.22
C ALA A 163 17.94 -18.25 14.79
N ALA A 164 18.41 -17.37 13.89
CA ALA A 164 18.83 -17.76 12.55
C ALA A 164 20.19 -18.50 12.53
N LYS A 165 20.97 -18.38 13.61
CA LYS A 165 22.26 -19.07 13.75
C LYS A 165 22.11 -20.49 14.29
N ASP A 166 21.10 -20.72 15.13
CA ASP A 166 20.85 -22.02 15.76
C ASP A 166 19.85 -22.91 15.00
N ALA A 167 18.95 -22.32 14.20
CA ALA A 167 17.98 -23.08 13.38
C ALA A 167 18.55 -23.63 12.05
N ALA A 168 19.83 -23.37 11.76
CA ALA A 168 20.48 -23.84 10.53
C ALA A 168 21.16 -25.21 10.67
N HIS A 169 21.12 -25.85 11.84
CA HIS A 169 21.93 -27.04 12.10
C HIS A 169 21.19 -28.35 12.44
N GLU A 170 19.86 -28.42 12.37
CA GLU A 170 19.18 -29.71 12.63
C GLU A 170 17.94 -29.92 11.75
N LEU A 171 18.07 -30.89 10.84
CA LEU A 171 16.99 -31.52 10.10
C LEU A 171 16.48 -32.76 10.87
N ASP A 172 15.15 -32.80 11.08
CA ASP A 172 14.24 -33.94 11.39
C ASP A 172 14.23 -34.57 12.81
N PRO A 173 13.08 -35.14 13.32
CA PRO A 173 11.84 -35.62 12.65
C PRO A 173 10.48 -35.10 13.24
N PRO A 174 9.29 -35.52 12.73
CA PRO A 174 8.04 -34.76 12.76
C PRO A 174 7.09 -35.07 13.94
N GLU A 175 7.56 -34.97 15.19
CA GLU A 175 6.71 -35.19 16.38
C GLU A 175 6.82 -34.10 17.46
N MET A 176 7.37 -32.93 17.12
CA MET A 176 7.47 -31.80 18.08
C MET A 176 6.88 -30.48 17.57
N LEU A 177 5.95 -30.56 16.61
CA LEU A 177 5.21 -29.40 16.12
C LEU A 177 4.32 -28.67 17.17
N PRO A 178 3.86 -29.26 18.29
CA PRO A 178 2.97 -28.51 19.20
C PRO A 178 3.71 -27.73 20.31
N LEU A 179 5.01 -27.96 20.55
CA LEU A 179 5.79 -27.23 21.57
C LEU A 179 6.54 -26.02 21.00
N ILE A 180 7.06 -26.10 19.77
CA ILE A 180 7.69 -24.97 19.09
C ILE A 180 6.62 -23.97 18.57
N ALA A 181 5.40 -24.45 18.29
CA ALA A 181 4.26 -23.57 17.98
C ALA A 181 3.82 -22.68 19.16
N ARG A 182 4.30 -22.91 20.38
CA ARG A 182 4.05 -22.04 21.54
C ARG A 182 5.08 -20.93 21.71
N THR A 183 6.24 -21.02 21.06
CA THR A 183 7.30 -20.00 21.08
C THR A 183 7.39 -19.20 19.78
N LEU A 184 6.71 -19.64 18.71
CA LEU A 184 6.46 -18.79 17.55
C LEU A 184 5.54 -17.64 17.99
N HIS A 185 6.09 -16.42 18.05
CA HIS A 185 5.28 -15.22 18.21
C HIS A 185 4.18 -15.23 17.15
N SER A 186 2.92 -14.98 17.54
CA SER A 186 1.77 -15.05 16.63
C SER A 186 1.89 -14.13 15.42
N ASP A 187 2.79 -13.14 15.48
CA ASP A 187 2.86 -12.03 14.53
C ASP A 187 4.01 -12.18 13.51
N VAL A 188 4.88 -13.19 13.61
CA VAL A 188 6.08 -13.31 12.75
C VAL A 188 5.76 -13.27 11.26
N GLY A 189 4.68 -13.93 10.84
CA GLY A 189 4.24 -13.95 9.44
C GLY A 189 3.61 -12.64 8.95
N LEU A 190 3.29 -11.72 9.87
CA LEU A 190 2.62 -10.45 9.57
C LEU A 190 3.59 -9.26 9.60
N ILE A 191 4.80 -9.42 10.13
CA ILE A 191 5.78 -8.34 10.23
C ILE A 191 6.36 -8.03 8.85
N ALA A 192 6.25 -6.77 8.45
CA ALA A 192 6.94 -6.27 7.27
C ALA A 192 8.45 -6.16 7.53
N PRO A 193 9.31 -6.50 6.57
CA PRO A 193 10.75 -6.27 6.69
C PRO A 193 11.06 -4.80 6.98
N THR A 194 12.17 -4.55 7.68
CA THR A 194 12.59 -3.18 8.02
C THR A 194 12.73 -2.31 6.77
N GLY A 195 12.11 -1.13 6.79
CA GLY A 195 12.12 -0.18 5.68
C GLY A 195 10.96 -0.35 4.68
N CYS A 196 10.20 -1.44 4.76
CA CYS A 196 9.00 -1.64 3.94
C CYS A 196 7.81 -0.89 4.53
N LEU A 197 7.27 0.08 3.79
CA LEU A 197 6.02 0.75 4.17
C LEU A 197 4.80 -0.08 3.76
N GLN A 198 4.84 -0.69 2.58
CA GLN A 198 3.82 -1.66 2.14
C GLN A 198 4.44 -3.05 2.14
N TYR A 199 3.71 -4.02 2.68
CA TYR A 199 4.12 -5.42 2.66
C TYR A 199 2.94 -6.32 2.29
N PHE A 200 3.08 -7.03 1.19
CA PHE A 200 2.08 -7.94 0.65
C PHE A 200 2.46 -9.37 1.00
N THR A 201 1.62 -10.04 1.79
CA THR A 201 1.88 -11.39 2.28
C THR A 201 1.37 -12.49 1.34
N ASP A 202 0.38 -12.16 0.52
CA ASP A 202 -0.24 -13.08 -0.43
C ASP A 202 0.65 -13.31 -1.64
N THR A 203 0.44 -14.43 -2.34
CA THR A 203 1.16 -14.78 -3.56
C THR A 203 0.64 -14.04 -4.79
N SER A 204 -0.50 -13.38 -4.70
CA SER A 204 -1.07 -12.60 -5.80
C SER A 204 -2.00 -11.53 -5.27
N GLY A 205 -2.08 -10.42 -5.98
CA GLY A 205 -2.98 -9.32 -5.62
C GLY A 205 -2.73 -8.10 -6.47
N THR A 206 -3.10 -6.94 -5.93
CA THR A 206 -2.89 -5.65 -6.58
C THR A 206 -2.04 -4.78 -5.68
N VAL A 207 -1.07 -4.09 -6.28
CA VAL A 207 -0.27 -3.05 -5.64
C VAL A 207 -0.48 -1.74 -6.39
N GLU A 208 -0.64 -0.65 -5.66
CA GLU A 208 -0.89 0.66 -6.23
C GLU A 208 -0.25 1.79 -5.42
N SER A 209 -0.02 2.92 -6.08
CA SER A 209 0.39 4.15 -5.42
C SER A 209 -0.73 4.73 -4.56
N PHE A 210 -0.33 5.44 -3.51
CA PHE A 210 -1.27 6.22 -2.70
C PHE A 210 -1.98 7.28 -3.56
N ASN A 211 -3.24 7.57 -3.21
CA ASN A 211 -4.14 8.49 -3.89
C ASN A 211 -4.53 8.13 -5.34
N LEU A 212 -4.20 6.94 -5.85
CA LEU A 212 -4.62 6.57 -7.20
C LEU A 212 -6.16 6.46 -7.31
N GLY A 213 -6.80 5.84 -6.32
CA GLY A 213 -8.25 5.62 -6.29
C GLY A 213 -8.77 4.94 -7.56
N THR A 214 -9.73 5.55 -8.25
CA THR A 214 -10.24 5.04 -9.54
C THR A 214 -9.37 5.46 -10.75
N GLY A 215 -8.11 5.87 -10.52
CA GLY A 215 -7.22 6.45 -11.53
C GLY A 215 -7.44 7.96 -11.73
N ALA A 216 -8.04 8.62 -10.75
CA ALA A 216 -8.45 10.02 -10.83
C ALA A 216 -7.57 10.98 -10.00
N GLY A 217 -6.85 10.47 -9.00
CA GLY A 217 -5.96 11.27 -8.16
C GLY A 217 -4.51 11.16 -8.58
N PRO A 218 -3.73 12.26 -8.54
CA PRO A 218 -2.28 12.18 -8.72
C PRO A 218 -1.62 11.56 -7.49
N TYR A 219 -0.48 10.90 -7.68
CA TYR A 219 0.36 10.54 -6.53
C TYR A 219 0.90 11.81 -5.85
N LEU A 220 1.33 11.67 -4.61
CA LEU A 220 1.90 12.77 -3.83
C LEU A 220 3.36 13.04 -4.23
N GLY A 221 3.78 14.29 -4.18
CA GLY A 221 5.20 14.66 -4.33
C GLY A 221 6.01 14.32 -3.08
N ASP A 222 7.33 14.28 -3.23
CA ASP A 222 8.31 14.02 -2.16
C ASP A 222 8.12 12.67 -1.44
N MET A 223 7.68 11.66 -2.19
CA MET A 223 7.46 10.32 -1.66
C MET A 223 8.74 9.50 -1.81
N ASN A 224 9.08 8.71 -0.80
CA ASN A 224 10.17 7.76 -0.86
C ASN A 224 9.86 6.56 0.04
N TYR A 225 9.37 5.48 -0.55
CA TYR A 225 9.00 4.29 0.23
C TYR A 225 9.26 2.99 -0.51
N ALA A 226 9.56 1.96 0.27
CA ALA A 226 9.70 0.59 -0.22
C ALA A 226 8.38 -0.18 -0.11
N ILE A 227 8.17 -1.04 -1.09
CA ILE A 227 7.04 -1.95 -1.21
C ILE A 227 7.61 -3.35 -1.35
N CYS A 228 7.20 -4.23 -0.45
CA CYS A 228 7.82 -5.54 -0.29
C CYS A 228 6.79 -6.64 -0.45
N PHE A 229 7.25 -7.80 -0.93
CA PHE A 229 6.40 -8.96 -1.11
C PHE A 229 7.00 -10.16 -0.37
N ASN A 230 6.15 -10.87 0.35
CA ASN A 230 6.52 -12.12 0.98
C ASN A 230 6.86 -13.15 -0.09
N ARG A 231 8.08 -13.71 -0.05
CA ARG A 231 8.56 -14.67 -1.03
C ARG A 231 8.51 -16.09 -0.45
N PRO A 232 7.58 -16.97 -0.89
CA PRO A 232 7.60 -18.37 -0.50
C PRO A 232 8.89 -19.06 -0.94
N ARG A 233 9.39 -20.04 -0.16
CA ARG A 233 10.69 -20.69 -0.39
C ARG A 233 10.87 -21.28 -1.80
N ASN A 234 9.78 -21.74 -2.43
CA ASN A 234 9.82 -22.39 -3.74
C ASN A 234 9.53 -21.45 -4.92
N SER A 235 9.32 -20.16 -4.65
CA SER A 235 9.03 -19.19 -5.70
C SER A 235 10.30 -18.72 -6.43
N GLN A 236 10.20 -18.67 -7.74
CA GLN A 236 11.28 -18.29 -8.64
C GLN A 236 11.08 -16.89 -9.22
N LEU A 237 9.83 -16.42 -9.30
CA LEU A 237 9.50 -15.24 -10.08
C LEU A 237 8.40 -14.40 -9.41
N LEU A 238 8.61 -13.09 -9.35
CA LEU A 238 7.53 -12.11 -9.22
C LEU A 238 7.20 -11.58 -10.62
N ARG A 239 5.96 -11.74 -11.05
CA ARG A 239 5.42 -11.14 -12.26
C ARG A 239 4.51 -9.97 -11.90
N LEU A 240 4.74 -8.83 -12.55
CA LEU A 240 3.94 -7.63 -12.41
C LEU A 240 3.27 -7.31 -13.75
N LYS A 241 1.96 -7.08 -13.72
CA LYS A 241 1.16 -6.68 -14.87
C LYS A 241 0.51 -5.31 -14.60
N PRO A 242 1.03 -4.22 -15.19
CA PRO A 242 0.45 -2.89 -15.05
C PRO A 242 -0.94 -2.82 -15.67
N THR A 243 -1.90 -2.35 -14.88
CA THR A 243 -3.20 -1.89 -15.37
C THR A 243 -3.23 -0.37 -15.53
N THR A 244 -2.38 0.34 -14.79
CA THR A 244 -2.18 1.79 -14.86
C THR A 244 -0.71 2.07 -14.58
N PHE A 245 -0.07 2.90 -15.40
CA PHE A 245 1.31 3.32 -15.19
C PHE A 245 1.58 4.68 -15.85
N GLU A 246 1.54 5.73 -15.05
CA GLU A 246 1.71 7.13 -15.44
C GLU A 246 2.51 7.85 -14.32
N ILE A 247 3.84 7.79 -14.36
CA ILE A 247 4.75 8.35 -13.33
C ILE A 247 5.76 9.30 -13.99
N ALA A 248 6.00 10.52 -13.53
CA ALA A 248 6.93 11.49 -14.16
C ALA A 248 6.60 11.89 -15.61
N SER A 249 6.32 13.16 -15.80
CA SER A 249 6.19 13.83 -17.10
C SER A 249 7.54 14.33 -17.66
N SER A 250 8.68 13.71 -17.37
CA SER A 250 9.97 14.25 -17.83
C SER A 250 10.17 14.13 -19.35
N ALA A 251 9.80 13.01 -19.98
CA ALA A 251 9.83 12.84 -21.44
C ALA A 251 8.94 11.68 -21.93
N ASN A 252 8.27 11.87 -23.07
CA ASN A 252 7.49 10.79 -23.68
C ASN A 252 8.39 9.64 -24.16
N PRO A 253 8.10 8.38 -23.83
CA PRO A 253 8.83 7.24 -24.35
C PRO A 253 8.84 7.18 -25.88
N THR A 254 9.98 6.81 -26.46
CA THR A 254 10.16 6.58 -27.91
C THR A 254 10.78 5.20 -28.14
N VAL A 255 10.80 4.70 -29.38
CA VAL A 255 11.45 3.42 -29.72
C VAL A 255 12.94 3.41 -29.36
N GLY A 256 13.63 4.55 -29.54
CA GLY A 256 15.04 4.70 -29.16
C GLY A 256 15.25 4.99 -27.68
N ASN A 257 14.17 5.29 -26.94
CA ASN A 257 14.25 5.62 -25.53
C ASN A 257 12.97 5.24 -24.79
N PRO A 258 12.85 4.00 -24.30
CA PRO A 258 11.58 3.40 -23.90
C PRO A 258 11.04 3.86 -22.54
N GLY A 259 11.60 4.92 -21.94
CA GLY A 259 11.16 5.44 -20.64
C GLY A 259 11.71 4.62 -19.46
N VAL A 260 12.97 4.20 -19.52
CA VAL A 260 13.61 3.38 -18.48
C VAL A 260 14.96 3.94 -18.06
N ASP A 261 15.42 3.55 -16.88
CA ASP A 261 16.75 3.84 -16.30
C ASP A 261 17.17 5.31 -16.43
N GLU A 262 18.13 5.64 -17.31
CA GLU A 262 18.69 6.99 -17.46
C GLU A 262 17.60 8.03 -17.74
N LEU A 263 16.49 7.65 -18.41
CA LEU A 263 15.33 8.52 -18.62
C LEU A 263 14.48 8.77 -17.39
N CYS A 264 14.54 7.90 -16.40
CA CYS A 264 13.79 8.03 -15.16
C CYS A 264 14.66 8.60 -14.04
N TYR A 265 15.99 8.42 -14.15
CA TYR A 265 16.94 8.84 -13.14
C TYR A 265 18.30 9.04 -13.79
N SER A 266 18.70 10.30 -14.00
CA SER A 266 19.94 10.58 -14.73
C SER A 266 21.15 10.50 -13.81
N SER A 267 22.27 10.07 -14.37
CA SER A 267 23.59 10.19 -13.74
C SER A 267 24.00 11.64 -13.45
N VAL A 268 23.38 12.61 -14.13
CA VAL A 268 23.59 14.06 -13.92
C VAL A 268 22.28 14.69 -13.43
N SER A 269 22.28 15.16 -12.19
CA SER A 269 21.11 15.83 -11.62
C SER A 269 20.84 17.17 -12.32
N VAL A 270 19.59 17.35 -12.77
CA VAL A 270 19.12 18.58 -13.42
C VAL A 270 17.84 19.03 -12.72
N ALA A 271 17.86 20.23 -12.14
CA ALA A 271 16.78 20.73 -11.28
C ALA A 271 15.39 20.88 -11.96
N ALA A 272 15.32 20.94 -13.29
CA ALA A 272 14.07 21.10 -14.04
C ALA A 272 13.51 19.77 -14.57
N ARG A 273 14.13 18.64 -14.21
CA ARG A 273 13.78 17.32 -14.73
C ARG A 273 13.17 16.50 -13.60
N SER A 274 11.92 16.09 -13.78
CA SER A 274 11.28 15.12 -12.88
C SER A 274 12.04 13.80 -12.91
N GLU A 275 12.39 13.31 -11.74
CA GLU A 275 13.06 12.03 -11.51
C GLU A 275 12.15 11.02 -10.80
N ASP A 276 10.82 11.22 -10.91
CA ASP A 276 9.87 10.27 -10.36
C ASP A 276 10.01 8.93 -11.07
N ASN A 277 10.11 7.87 -10.28
CA ASN A 277 10.33 6.54 -10.83
C ASN A 277 9.82 5.46 -9.90
N LEU A 278 9.41 4.36 -10.53
CA LEU A 278 9.28 3.07 -9.86
C LEU A 278 10.55 2.27 -10.11
N HIS A 279 11.34 2.05 -9.07
CA HIS A 279 12.54 1.23 -9.10
C HIS A 279 12.20 -0.21 -8.72
N ILE A 280 12.35 -1.12 -9.67
CA ILE A 280 12.16 -2.56 -9.53
C ILE A 280 13.51 -3.25 -9.82
N PRO A 281 14.29 -3.61 -8.79
CA PRO A 281 15.60 -4.23 -8.99
C PRO A 281 15.53 -5.56 -9.73
N ASN A 282 16.50 -5.79 -10.63
CA ASN A 282 16.62 -7.03 -11.43
C ASN A 282 15.39 -7.32 -12.30
N ALA A 283 14.68 -6.28 -12.74
CA ALA A 283 13.51 -6.41 -13.59
C ALA A 283 13.88 -6.71 -15.05
N VAL A 284 13.04 -7.53 -15.67
CA VAL A 284 13.00 -7.76 -17.10
C VAL A 284 11.62 -7.35 -17.61
N ALA A 285 11.56 -6.21 -18.29
CA ALA A 285 10.33 -5.70 -18.90
C ALA A 285 10.11 -6.32 -20.28
N ARG A 286 8.90 -6.81 -20.54
CA ARG A 286 8.43 -7.33 -21.82
C ARG A 286 7.37 -6.38 -22.35
N LEU A 287 7.72 -5.65 -23.42
CA LEU A 287 6.84 -4.66 -24.04
C LEU A 287 6.39 -5.14 -25.42
N PRO A 288 5.18 -4.80 -25.89
CA PRO A 288 4.62 -5.39 -27.12
C PRO A 288 5.46 -5.18 -28.39
N THR A 289 6.16 -4.05 -28.48
CA THR A 289 6.87 -3.63 -29.69
C THR A 289 8.39 -3.66 -29.55
N LEU A 290 8.93 -4.06 -28.38
CA LEU A 290 10.35 -4.02 -28.08
C LEU A 290 10.86 -5.39 -27.63
N PRO A 291 12.13 -5.71 -27.87
CA PRO A 291 12.78 -6.85 -27.22
C PRO A 291 12.69 -6.76 -25.70
N ALA A 292 12.86 -7.89 -25.00
CA ALA A 292 12.91 -7.89 -23.54
C ALA A 292 14.00 -6.95 -23.03
N LEU A 293 13.62 -5.99 -22.19
CA LEU A 293 14.50 -4.95 -21.66
C LEU A 293 14.90 -5.33 -20.23
N ARG A 294 16.20 -5.27 -19.94
CA ARG A 294 16.71 -5.33 -18.56
C ARG A 294 16.84 -3.89 -18.08
N ALA A 295 15.98 -3.50 -17.15
CA ALA A 295 15.95 -2.16 -16.60
C ALA A 295 15.59 -2.22 -15.12
N ASN A 296 16.01 -1.24 -14.34
CA ASN A 296 15.68 -1.15 -12.93
C ASN A 296 14.67 -0.04 -12.66
N ARG A 297 14.70 1.07 -13.40
CA ARG A 297 13.80 2.21 -13.14
C ARG A 297 12.84 2.41 -14.30
N PHE A 298 11.58 2.70 -13.95
CA PHE A 298 10.48 2.85 -14.88
C PHE A 298 9.73 4.15 -14.59
N CYS A 299 9.35 4.86 -15.65
CA CYS A 299 8.69 6.15 -15.58
C CYS A 299 7.90 6.42 -16.88
N SER A 300 7.30 7.59 -16.95
CA SER A 300 6.25 8.02 -17.85
C SER A 300 5.23 6.90 -18.06
N ASN A 301 5.13 6.41 -19.29
CA ASN A 301 4.21 5.36 -19.71
C ASN A 301 4.95 4.06 -20.09
N SER A 302 6.18 3.87 -19.61
CA SER A 302 7.11 2.83 -20.08
C SER A 302 6.60 1.40 -19.91
N LEU A 303 5.74 1.17 -18.93
CA LEU A 303 5.18 -0.14 -18.63
C LEU A 303 3.76 -0.34 -19.21
N ASN A 304 3.17 0.64 -19.91
CA ASN A 304 1.83 0.47 -20.46
C ASN A 304 1.75 -0.72 -21.43
N ASN A 305 0.77 -1.59 -21.21
CA ASN A 305 0.57 -2.85 -21.95
C ASN A 305 1.76 -3.83 -21.88
N GLY A 306 2.66 -3.64 -20.92
CA GLY A 306 3.82 -4.50 -20.70
C GLY A 306 3.60 -5.54 -19.61
N GLU A 307 4.65 -6.32 -19.35
CA GLU A 307 4.79 -7.16 -18.15
C GLU A 307 6.21 -7.00 -17.61
N VAL A 308 6.38 -7.15 -16.30
CA VAL A 308 7.70 -7.14 -15.65
C VAL A 308 7.91 -8.44 -14.91
N ASP A 309 8.99 -9.14 -15.25
CA ASP A 309 9.44 -10.36 -14.60
C ASP A 309 10.63 -10.02 -13.67
N VAL A 310 10.57 -10.40 -12.39
CA VAL A 310 11.63 -10.19 -11.40
C VAL A 310 12.07 -11.54 -10.85
N SER A 311 13.31 -11.93 -11.13
CA SER A 311 13.89 -13.23 -10.72
C SER A 311 15.14 -13.09 -9.84
N GLY A 312 15.42 -11.87 -9.36
CA GLY A 312 16.57 -11.60 -8.49
C GLY A 312 16.57 -12.43 -7.20
N PRO A 313 17.74 -12.72 -6.60
CA PRO A 313 17.83 -13.38 -5.31
C PRO A 313 17.29 -12.49 -4.18
N GLY A 314 16.78 -13.10 -3.11
CA GLY A 314 16.27 -12.37 -1.93
C GLY A 314 14.78 -12.04 -1.97
N PRO A 315 14.30 -11.18 -1.05
CA PRO A 315 12.91 -10.75 -1.04
C PRO A 315 12.60 -9.92 -2.29
N PHE A 316 11.38 -10.06 -2.80
CA PHE A 316 10.94 -9.18 -3.88
C PHE A 316 10.58 -7.82 -3.28
N MET A 317 11.14 -6.76 -3.85
CA MET A 317 10.94 -5.39 -3.40
C MET A 317 10.90 -4.45 -4.60
N MET A 318 10.19 -3.34 -4.43
CA MET A 318 10.22 -2.21 -5.33
C MET A 318 10.20 -0.91 -4.52
N TYR A 319 10.63 0.19 -5.12
CA TYR A 319 10.74 1.48 -4.46
C TYR A 319 10.03 2.53 -5.32
N PHE A 320 9.12 3.27 -4.72
CA PHE A 320 8.52 4.42 -5.38
C PHE A 320 9.20 5.68 -4.84
N THR A 321 9.65 6.51 -5.77
CA THR A 321 10.21 7.83 -5.46
C THR A 321 9.51 8.87 -6.32
N SER A 322 9.06 9.96 -5.69
CA SER A 322 8.65 11.18 -6.37
C SER A 322 9.39 12.39 -5.80
N ASP A 323 9.64 13.37 -6.64
CA ASP A 323 10.25 14.65 -6.29
C ASP A 323 9.18 15.74 -6.11
N GLN A 324 9.60 17.00 -6.19
CA GLN A 324 8.77 18.18 -6.02
C GLN A 324 8.45 18.88 -7.36
N LEU A 325 8.60 18.16 -8.47
CA LEU A 325 8.29 18.63 -9.83
C LEU A 325 7.03 17.93 -10.32
N PHE A 326 6.04 18.72 -10.71
CA PHE A 326 4.76 18.22 -11.20
C PHE A 326 4.31 19.02 -12.42
N ASP A 327 3.88 18.34 -13.48
CA ASP A 327 3.32 18.97 -14.66
C ASP A 327 1.78 18.84 -14.66
N PRO A 328 1.03 19.93 -14.37
CA PRO A 328 -0.44 19.88 -14.29
C PRO A 328 -1.11 19.62 -15.65
N TYR A 329 -0.38 19.71 -16.76
CA TYR A 329 -0.91 19.45 -18.11
C TYR A 329 -0.71 18.02 -18.57
N ARG A 330 0.09 17.22 -17.85
CA ARG A 330 0.27 15.79 -18.13
C ARG A 330 -0.31 14.95 -17.01
N ARG A 331 -0.62 13.70 -17.34
CA ARG A 331 -1.17 12.77 -16.39
C ARG A 331 -0.03 12.14 -15.60
N GLU A 332 -0.03 12.40 -14.30
CA GLU A 332 0.85 11.79 -13.29
C GLU A 332 -0.05 11.16 -12.22
N THR A 333 -0.85 10.17 -12.64
CA THR A 333 -1.83 9.53 -11.75
C THR A 333 -1.18 8.50 -10.83
N GLY A 334 -0.11 7.85 -11.28
CA GLY A 334 0.65 6.87 -10.50
C GLY A 334 0.63 5.50 -11.15
N PHE A 335 0.60 4.45 -10.34
CA PHE A 335 0.67 3.07 -10.85
C PHE A 335 -0.29 2.14 -10.14
N ARG A 336 -0.78 1.15 -10.88
CA ARG A 336 -1.46 -0.05 -10.37
C ARG A 336 -0.95 -1.26 -11.12
N LEU A 337 -0.43 -2.23 -10.39
CA LEU A 337 0.12 -3.47 -10.92
C LEU A 337 -0.61 -4.65 -10.28
N GLN A 338 -1.06 -5.59 -11.09
CA GLN A 338 -1.40 -6.92 -10.60
C GLN A 338 -0.10 -7.71 -10.42
N TYR A 339 0.09 -8.32 -9.26
CA TYR A 339 1.27 -9.11 -8.97
C TYR A 339 0.92 -10.59 -8.83
N GLN A 340 1.85 -11.44 -9.23
CA GLN A 340 1.79 -12.88 -9.04
C GLN A 340 3.19 -13.43 -8.74
N ILE A 341 3.30 -14.18 -7.65
CA ILE A 341 4.51 -14.86 -7.21
C ILE A 341 4.37 -16.34 -7.57
N MET A 342 5.30 -16.86 -8.36
CA MET A 342 5.28 -18.22 -8.92
C MET A 342 6.55 -18.97 -8.56
#